data_AF-A0A920PTA7-F1
#
_entry.id   AF-A0A920PTA7-F1
#
_cell.length_a   1.000
_cell.length_b   1.000
_cell.length_c   1.000
_cell.angle_alpha   90.00
_cell.angle_beta   90.00
_cell.angle_gamma   90.00
#
_symmetry.space_group_name_H-M   'P 1'
#
loop_
_entity.id
_entity.type
_entity.pdbx_description
1 polymer ?
#
loop_
_entity_poly.entity_id
_entity_poly.type
_entity_poly.pdbx_seq_one_letter_code
_entity_poly.pdbx_strand_id
1 'polypeptide(L)'
;MELFEFDPEEEEWQKGRLAEIRGRRSPADVKSALSSLKQAALDDKNLMPSVLEAVGALVTEGEILDTMRDVYGEHVDPGVF
;
A
#
# COMPACT_ATOMS: atom_id res chain seq x y z
N MET A 1 28.97 -22.07 -9.25
CA MET A 1 27.90 -21.08 -9.36
C MET A 1 26.99 -21.33 -8.18
N GLU A 2 27.08 -20.49 -7.15
CA GLU A 2 26.12 -20.53 -6.03
C GLU A 2 24.82 -19.90 -6.50
N LEU A 3 23.71 -20.57 -6.21
CA LEU A 3 22.37 -20.04 -6.39
C LEU A 3 22.02 -19.21 -5.17
N PHE A 4 21.46 -18.02 -5.38
CA PHE A 4 20.87 -17.24 -4.30
C PHE A 4 19.71 -18.04 -3.69
N GLU A 5 19.71 -18.16 -2.37
CA GLU A 5 18.65 -18.79 -1.59
C GLU A 5 17.99 -17.73 -0.72
N PHE A 6 16.66 -17.70 -0.71
CA PHE A 6 15.90 -16.72 0.07
C PHE A 6 16.02 -17.06 1.56
N ASP A 7 16.32 -16.05 2.38
CA ASP A 7 16.38 -16.21 3.83
C ASP A 7 14.97 -16.11 4.45
N PRO A 8 14.42 -17.19 5.03
CA PRO A 8 13.10 -17.15 5.66
C PRO A 8 13.00 -16.17 6.83
N GLU A 9 14.12 -15.81 7.46
CA GLU A 9 14.13 -14.84 8.56
C GLU A 9 13.79 -13.43 8.08
N GLU A 10 14.06 -13.09 6.81
CA GLU A 10 13.69 -11.80 6.23
C GLU A 10 12.17 -11.62 6.17
N GLU A 11 11.43 -12.68 5.85
CA GLU A 11 9.96 -12.63 5.80
C GLU A 11 9.38 -12.34 7.19
N GLU A 12 9.83 -13.06 8.21
CA GLU A 12 9.38 -12.86 9.59
C GLU A 12 9.78 -11.47 10.12
N TRP A 13 10.96 -10.99 9.76
CA TRP A 13 11.40 -9.64 10.07
C TRP A 13 10.47 -8.58 9.45
N GLN A 14 10.10 -8.70 8.17
CA GLN A 14 9.20 -7.77 7.51
C GLN A 14 7.78 -7.80 8.11
N LYS A 15 7.26 -8.99 8.45
CA LYS A 15 5.96 -9.14 9.14
C LYS A 15 5.97 -8.44 10.50
N GLY A 16 7.03 -8.61 11.28
CA GLY A 16 7.20 -7.96 12.57
C GLY A 16 7.20 -6.43 12.45
N ARG A 17 7.96 -5.90 11.48
CA ARG A 17 8.00 -4.46 11.20
C ARG A 17 6.63 -3.93 10.78
N LEU A 18 5.90 -4.65 9.93
CA LEU A 18 4.55 -4.27 9.50
C LEU A 18 3.58 -4.22 10.69
N ALA A 19 3.64 -5.20 11.60
CA ALA A 19 2.82 -5.23 12.81
C ALA A 19 3.12 -4.05 13.73
N GLU A 20 4.39 -3.69 13.92
CA GLU A 20 4.79 -2.53 14.73
C GLU A 20 4.25 -1.22 14.14
N ILE A 21 4.41 -1.00 12.83
CA ILE A 21 3.86 0.18 12.13
C ILE A 21 2.34 0.27 12.34
N ARG A 22 1.64 -0.86 12.20
CA ARG A 22 0.19 -0.92 12.37
C ARG A 22 -0.26 -0.65 13.80
N GLY A 23 0.54 -1.03 14.80
CA GLY A 23 0.24 -0.83 16.21
C GLY A 23 0.46 0.60 16.73
N ARG A 24 1.36 1.37 16.10
CA ARG A 24 1.76 2.71 16.58
C ARG A 24 1.05 3.89 15.91
N ARG A 25 0.23 3.63 14.90
CA ARG A 25 -0.40 4.68 14.07
C ARG A 25 -1.80 5.06 14.57
N SER A 26 -2.22 6.28 14.24
CA SER A 26 -3.57 6.78 14.54
C SER A 26 -4.59 6.16 13.57
N PRO A 27 -5.61 5.43 14.06
CA PRO A 27 -6.65 4.87 13.19
C PRO A 27 -7.46 5.94 12.46
N ALA A 28 -7.64 7.11 13.09
CA ALA A 28 -8.36 8.23 12.48
C ALA A 28 -7.58 8.84 11.31
N ASP A 29 -6.26 9.03 11.47
CA ASP A 29 -5.42 9.63 10.44
C ASP A 29 -5.27 8.68 9.24
N VAL A 30 -5.09 7.38 9.50
CA VAL A 30 -5.09 6.34 8.46
C VAL A 30 -6.39 6.36 7.66
N LYS A 31 -7.54 6.37 8.35
CA LYS A 31 -8.85 6.40 7.69
C LYS A 31 -9.03 7.67 6.85
N SER A 32 -8.62 8.81 7.38
CA SER A 32 -8.70 10.10 6.68
C SER A 32 -7.84 10.10 5.41
N ALA A 33 -6.57 9.71 5.52
CA ALA A 33 -5.64 9.69 4.39
C ALA A 33 -6.08 8.72 3.28
N LEU A 34 -6.55 7.52 3.66
CA LEU A 34 -7.08 6.54 2.69
C LEU A 34 -8.35 7.07 2.00
N SER A 35 -9.23 7.77 2.73
CA SER A 35 -10.40 8.39 2.14
C SER A 35 -10.04 9.50 1.15
N SER A 36 -9.07 10.35 1.48
CA SER A 36 -8.56 11.39 0.58
C SER A 36 -7.96 10.79 -0.69
N LEU A 37 -7.14 9.74 -0.54
CA LEU A 37 -6.55 9.01 -1.67
C LEU A 37 -7.63 8.41 -2.57
N LYS A 38 -8.63 7.73 -1.99
CA LYS A 38 -9.74 7.15 -2.74
C LYS A 38 -10.53 8.21 -3.51
N GLN A 39 -10.80 9.36 -2.88
CA GLN A 39 -11.49 10.46 -3.55
C GLN A 39 -10.66 11.07 -4.67
N ALA A 40 -9.35 11.27 -4.47
CA ALA A 40 -8.46 11.77 -5.51
C ALA A 40 -8.42 10.82 -6.73
N ALA A 41 -8.46 9.51 -6.49
CA ALA A 41 -8.54 8.50 -7.53
C ALA A 41 -9.88 8.50 -8.27
N LEU A 42 -11.00 8.63 -7.56
CA LEU A 42 -12.33 8.75 -8.17
C LEU A 42 -12.49 10.04 -9.00
N ASP A 43 -11.85 11.13 -8.56
CA ASP A 43 -11.91 12.43 -9.22
C ASP A 43 -10.93 12.60 -10.38
N ASP A 44 -10.12 11.57 -10.70
CA ASP A 44 -9.04 11.62 -11.69
C ASP A 44 -8.05 12.79 -11.45
N LYS A 45 -7.70 12.99 -10.17
CA LYS A 45 -6.74 14.02 -9.73
C LYS A 45 -5.34 13.42 -9.56
N ASN A 46 -4.34 14.30 -9.50
CA ASN A 46 -2.98 13.90 -9.13
C ASN A 46 -2.97 13.23 -7.74
N LEU A 47 -2.55 11.96 -7.70
CA LEU A 47 -2.54 11.15 -6.48
C LEU A 47 -1.35 11.43 -5.56
N MET A 48 -0.25 11.99 -6.08
CA MET A 48 0.98 12.17 -5.32
C MET A 48 0.79 12.92 -3.99
N PRO A 49 0.01 14.03 -3.93
CA PRO A 49 -0.27 14.68 -2.65
C PRO A 49 -0.94 13.75 -1.63
N SER A 50 -1.98 13.02 -2.04
CA SER A 50 -2.69 12.08 -1.15
C SER A 50 -1.84 10.85 -0.77
N VAL A 51 -0.91 10.42 -1.62
CA VAL A 51 0.05 9.35 -1.29
C VAL A 51 1.04 9.83 -0.23
N LEU A 52 1.55 11.07 -0.34
CA LEU A 52 2.43 11.65 0.67
C LEU A 52 1.71 11.81 2.03
N GLU A 53 0.44 12.20 2.02
CA GLU A 53 -0.40 12.23 3.22
C GLU A 53 -0.55 10.84 3.84
N ALA A 54 -0.82 9.81 3.03
CA ALA A 54 -0.93 8.42 3.48
C ALA A 54 0.38 7.91 4.10
N VAL A 55 1.52 8.16 3.44
CA VAL A 55 2.85 7.80 3.99
C VAL A 55 3.13 8.53 5.30
N GLY A 56 2.77 9.82 5.38
CA GLY A 56 2.88 10.61 6.62
C GLY A 56 2.03 10.06 7.77
N ALA A 57 0.86 9.48 7.47
CA ALA A 57 -0.02 8.83 8.42
C ALA A 57 0.36 7.35 8.72
N LEU A 58 1.53 6.89 8.25
CA LEU A 58 2.00 5.50 8.40
C LEU A 58 1.04 4.46 7.80
N VAL A 59 0.38 4.83 6.69
CA VAL A 59 -0.33 3.88 5.83
C VAL A 59 0.71 3.05 5.09
N THR A 60 0.46 1.75 5.00
CA THR A 60 1.37 0.79 4.35
C THR A 60 1.17 0.81 2.84
N GLU A 61 2.20 0.41 2.09
CA GLU A 61 2.11 0.30 0.62
C GLU A 61 0.94 -0.60 0.18
N GLY A 62 0.76 -1.74 0.86
CA GLY A 62 -0.37 -2.64 0.58
C GLY A 62 -1.72 -1.94 0.70
N GLU A 63 -1.94 -1.14 1.75
CA GLU A 63 -3.21 -0.41 1.96
C GLU A 63 -3.42 0.72 0.94
N ILE A 64 -2.34 1.39 0.53
CA ILE A 64 -2.39 2.40 -0.54
C ILE A 64 -2.81 1.72 -1.86
N LEU A 65 -2.16 0.60 -2.21
CA LEU A 65 -2.47 -0.14 -3.43
C LEU A 65 -3.86 -0.78 -3.39
N ASP A 66 -4.30 -1.32 -2.25
CA ASP A 66 -5.67 -1.82 -2.07
C ASP A 66 -6.70 -0.71 -2.32
N THR A 67 -6.43 0.49 -1.82
CA THR A 67 -7.32 1.65 -2.05
C THR A 67 -7.37 2.05 -3.52
N MET A 68 -6.26 1.92 -4.25
CA MET A 68 -6.23 2.16 -5.69
C MET A 68 -6.92 1.04 -6.48
N ARG A 69 -6.73 -0.23 -6.07
CA ARG A 69 -7.42 -1.39 -6.66
C ARG A 69 -8.94 -1.29 -6.53
N ASP A 70 -9.43 -0.79 -5.40
CA ASP A 70 -10.86 -0.53 -5.19
C ASP A 70 -11.47 0.41 -6.24
N VAL A 71 -10.67 1.31 -6.82
CA VAL A 71 -11.13 2.34 -7.76
C VAL A 71 -10.85 1.93 -9.21
N TYR A 72 -9.62 1.49 -9.49
CA TYR A 72 -9.14 1.21 -10.84
C TYR A 72 -9.25 -0.27 -11.24
N GLY A 73 -9.44 -1.16 -10.28
CA GLY A 73 -9.29 -2.60 -10.48
C GLY A 73 -7.82 -3.03 -10.57
N GLU A 74 -7.61 -4.23 -11.06
CA GLU A 74 -6.29 -4.80 -11.33
C GLU A 74 -6.12 -5.02 -12.82
N HIS A 75 -4.89 -4.83 -13.32
CA HIS A 75 -4.57 -5.19 -14.68
C HIS A 75 -4.53 -6.72 -14.81
N VAL A 76 -5.25 -7.24 -15.81
CA VAL A 76 -5.25 -8.66 -16.19
C VAL A 76 -4.78 -8.77 -17.62
N ASP A 77 -3.75 -9.59 -17.87
CA ASP A 77 -3.24 -9.84 -19.21
C ASP A 77 -4.37 -10.41 -20.09
N PRO A 78 -4.71 -9.76 -21.23
CA PRO A 78 -5.76 -10.23 -22.12
C PRO A 78 -5.44 -11.58 -22.79
N GLY A 79 -4.23 -12.12 -22.65
CA GLY A 79 -3.88 -13.48 -23.08
C GLY A 79 -3.96 -13.67 -24.58
N VAL A 80 -3.52 -12.69 -25.36
CA VAL A 80 -3.50 -12.77 -26.83
C VAL A 80 -2.25 -13.52 -27.28
N PHE A 81 -2.44 -14.75 -27.75
CA PHE A 81 -1.41 -15.58 -28.40
C PHE A 81 -1.38 -15.37 -29.91
#